data_AF-A0A1W0X5M0-F1
#
_entry.id   AF-A0A1W0X5M0-F1
#
_cell.length_a   1.000
_cell.length_b   1.000
_cell.length_c   1.000
_cell.angle_alpha   90.00
_cell.angle_beta   90.00
_cell.angle_gamma   90.00
#
_symmetry.space_group_name_H-M   'P 1'
#
loop_
_entity.id
_entity.type
_entity.pdbx_description
1 polymer ?
#
loop_
_entity_poly.entity_id
_entity_poly.type
_entity_poly.pdbx_seq_one_letter_code
_entity_poly.pdbx_strand_id
1 'polypeptide(L)'
;MASLLALSTFLVVAVVVVKGQESGYYRVQAELLQLQDPLGIRHDGKNCDSFDSCDPVIKVYLDTERPLAAFPGSRYISQYVRIFEAANQNEPIINKQISTDVCGAPFIKANLRAYVKDEDNILGMTDDHMSDFDCLFSPTPAADEASAAWSKGEMCTGFNQPGKIKLAFRYRVFRIAQEDCGKHNQLTSGTGASSAALVAAGTPNQPSARIN
;
A
#
# COMPACT_ATOMS: atom_id res chain seq x y z
N MET A 1 35.80 23.61 -64.97
CA MET A 1 35.39 23.87 -63.57
C MET A 1 34.61 22.67 -63.09
N ALA A 2 35.21 21.80 -62.27
CA ALA A 2 34.56 20.61 -61.73
C ALA A 2 34.78 20.61 -60.23
N SER A 3 33.70 20.77 -59.46
CA SER A 3 33.72 20.83 -58.00
C SER A 3 33.11 19.53 -57.48
N LEU A 4 33.95 18.65 -56.91
CA LEU A 4 33.52 17.47 -56.17
C LEU A 4 33.02 17.91 -54.79
N LEU A 5 31.76 17.65 -54.49
CA LEU A 5 31.21 17.73 -53.13
C LEU A 5 31.20 16.32 -52.54
N ALA A 6 32.07 16.08 -51.56
CA ALA A 6 32.10 14.85 -50.78
C ALA A 6 31.05 14.93 -49.66
N LEU A 7 29.99 14.13 -49.77
CA LEU A 7 29.03 13.91 -48.69
C LEU A 7 29.65 12.96 -47.66
N SER A 8 29.97 13.47 -46.48
CA SER A 8 30.41 12.67 -45.33
C SER A 8 29.18 12.21 -44.55
N THR A 9 28.83 10.93 -44.68
CA THR A 9 27.74 10.29 -43.94
C THR A 9 28.26 9.86 -42.56
N PHE A 10 27.89 10.60 -41.51
CA PHE A 10 28.15 10.19 -40.14
C PHE A 10 27.15 9.10 -39.72
N LEU A 11 27.65 7.87 -39.54
CA LEU A 11 26.88 6.75 -39.01
C LEU A 11 26.81 6.90 -37.47
N VAL A 12 25.68 7.33 -36.94
CA VAL A 12 25.45 7.36 -35.49
C VAL A 12 25.04 5.97 -35.02
N VAL A 13 25.97 5.23 -34.41
CA VAL A 13 25.68 3.95 -33.75
C VAL A 13 25.05 4.24 -32.39
N ALA A 14 23.74 4.07 -32.27
CA ALA A 14 23.05 4.13 -30.99
C ALA A 14 23.39 2.86 -30.18
N VAL A 15 24.23 3.01 -29.14
CA VAL A 15 24.47 1.94 -28.16
C VAL A 15 23.26 1.86 -27.24
N VAL A 16 22.42 0.85 -27.43
CA VAL A 16 21.33 0.53 -26.51
C VAL A 16 21.94 -0.20 -25.31
N VAL A 17 22.12 0.50 -24.20
CA VAL A 17 22.50 -0.13 -22.93
C VAL A 17 21.27 -0.85 -22.37
N VAL A 18 21.18 -2.16 -22.62
CA VAL A 18 20.21 -3.02 -21.95
C VAL A 18 20.68 -3.19 -20.51
N LYS A 19 20.12 -2.44 -19.57
CA LYS A 19 20.35 -2.67 -18.15
C LYS A 19 19.84 -4.09 -17.82
N GLY A 20 20.76 -5.00 -17.56
CA GLY A 20 20.44 -6.34 -17.10
C GLY A 20 19.60 -6.27 -15.83
N GLN A 21 18.56 -7.09 -15.77
CA GLN A 21 17.69 -7.18 -14.60
C GLN A 21 18.49 -7.84 -13.47
N GLU A 22 19.00 -7.04 -12.53
CA GLU A 22 19.81 -7.56 -11.42
C GLU A 22 18.90 -8.34 -10.44
N SER A 23 19.23 -9.61 -10.22
CA SER A 23 18.74 -10.35 -9.07
C SER A 23 19.26 -9.70 -7.79
N GLY A 24 18.45 -9.72 -6.73
CA GLY A 24 18.83 -9.10 -5.46
C GLY A 24 17.86 -9.45 -4.35
N TYR A 25 18.12 -8.86 -3.18
CA TYR A 25 17.29 -8.99 -2.00
C TYR A 25 16.69 -7.62 -1.71
N TYR A 26 15.36 -7.54 -1.77
CA TYR A 26 14.63 -6.29 -1.65
C TYR A 26 13.51 -6.41 -0.63
N ARG A 27 13.22 -5.33 0.08
CA ARG A 27 11.99 -5.17 0.84
C ARG A 27 11.09 -4.18 0.13
N VAL A 28 9.89 -4.62 -0.20
CA VAL A 28 8.84 -3.81 -0.82
C VAL A 28 7.84 -3.45 0.26
N GLN A 29 7.61 -2.16 0.47
CA GLN A 29 6.63 -1.66 1.43
C GLN A 29 5.57 -0.86 0.71
N ALA A 30 4.31 -1.06 1.10
CA ALA A 30 3.18 -0.26 0.67
C ALA A 30 2.40 0.21 1.89
N GLU A 31 1.89 1.43 1.85
CA GLU A 31 1.06 2.02 2.88
C GLU A 31 -0.26 2.46 2.27
N LEU A 32 -1.35 1.95 2.85
CA LEU A 32 -2.71 2.39 2.54
C LEU A 32 -2.99 3.64 3.35
N LEU A 33 -3.38 4.71 2.66
CA LEU A 33 -3.58 6.04 3.25
C LEU A 33 -5.05 6.27 3.58
N GLN A 34 -5.93 6.07 2.60
CA GLN A 34 -7.36 6.38 2.71
C GLN A 34 -8.16 5.56 1.69
N LEU A 35 -9.32 5.06 2.11
CA LEU A 35 -10.37 4.61 1.20
C LEU A 35 -11.31 5.80 0.94
N GLN A 36 -11.67 6.03 -0.32
CA GLN A 36 -12.61 7.08 -0.71
C GLN A 36 -13.80 6.43 -1.40
N ASP A 37 -14.94 6.44 -0.72
CA ASP A 37 -16.23 6.07 -1.27
C ASP A 37 -17.29 7.11 -0.87
N PRO A 38 -17.24 8.33 -1.44
CA PRO A 38 -18.13 9.41 -1.02
C PRO A 38 -19.61 9.13 -1.26
N LEU A 39 -19.94 8.10 -2.04
CA LEU A 39 -21.31 7.68 -2.32
C LEU A 39 -21.80 6.57 -1.38
N GLY A 40 -20.90 5.92 -0.62
CA GLY A 40 -21.23 4.82 0.27
C GLY A 40 -21.85 3.63 -0.49
N ILE A 41 -21.20 3.23 -1.59
CA ILE A 41 -21.72 2.23 -2.52
C ILE A 41 -20.82 1.01 -2.63
N ARG A 42 -21.46 -0.11 -2.97
CA ARG A 42 -20.82 -1.40 -3.21
C ARG A 42 -20.42 -1.56 -4.67
N HIS A 43 -19.86 -2.72 -5.01
CA HIS A 43 -19.42 -3.04 -6.36
C HIS A 43 -20.57 -3.00 -7.39
N ASP A 44 -21.80 -3.31 -6.96
CA ASP A 44 -23.02 -3.29 -7.78
C ASP A 44 -23.66 -1.88 -7.88
N GLY A 45 -23.08 -0.88 -7.22
CA GLY A 45 -23.56 0.49 -7.19
C GLY A 45 -24.74 0.73 -6.27
N LYS A 46 -25.20 -0.28 -5.52
CA LYS A 46 -26.16 -0.07 -4.42
C LYS A 46 -25.42 0.46 -3.20
N ASN A 47 -26.15 1.11 -2.29
CA ASN A 47 -25.59 1.55 -1.03
C ASN A 47 -25.09 0.34 -0.22
N CYS A 48 -24.05 0.54 0.58
CA CYS A 48 -23.58 -0.39 1.62
C CYS A 48 -24.75 -0.72 2.55
N ASP A 49 -25.16 0.29 3.32
CA ASP A 49 -26.32 0.26 4.17
C ASP A 49 -27.49 1.09 3.63
N SER A 50 -28.71 0.66 3.93
CA SER A 50 -29.92 1.40 3.51
C SER A 50 -30.11 2.72 4.28
N PHE A 51 -29.55 2.81 5.50
CA PHE A 51 -29.75 3.95 6.40
C PHE A 51 -28.46 4.46 7.06
N ASP A 52 -27.31 3.87 6.77
CA ASP A 52 -26.02 4.23 7.38
C ASP A 52 -24.87 4.26 6.35
N SER A 53 -23.66 4.54 6.84
CA SER A 53 -22.40 4.48 6.10
C SER A 53 -21.84 3.05 6.08
N CYS A 54 -20.88 2.78 5.20
CA CYS A 54 -20.26 1.46 5.12
C CYS A 54 -19.43 1.10 6.37
N ASP A 55 -19.27 -0.20 6.62
CA ASP A 55 -18.37 -0.85 7.59
C ASP A 55 -17.18 -1.52 6.86
N PRO A 56 -16.23 -0.76 6.27
CA PRO A 56 -15.25 -1.32 5.35
C PRO A 56 -14.21 -2.19 6.05
N VAL A 57 -14.06 -3.41 5.54
CA VAL A 57 -12.99 -4.37 5.86
C VAL A 57 -12.08 -4.53 4.66
N ILE A 58 -10.79 -4.25 4.88
CA ILE A 58 -9.78 -4.24 3.83
C ILE A 58 -8.81 -5.41 4.04
N LYS A 59 -8.72 -6.27 3.03
CA LYS A 59 -7.72 -7.33 2.93
C LYS A 59 -6.74 -6.99 1.81
N VAL A 60 -5.45 -7.17 2.05
CA VAL A 60 -4.40 -6.80 1.10
C VAL A 60 -3.40 -7.92 0.85
N TYR A 61 -2.81 -7.87 -0.33
CA TYR A 61 -1.66 -8.68 -0.71
C TYR A 61 -0.73 -7.85 -1.60
N LEU A 62 0.57 -7.91 -1.32
CA LEU A 62 1.59 -7.26 -2.14
C LEU A 62 2.19 -8.29 -3.10
N ASP A 63 1.73 -8.27 -4.34
CA ASP A 63 2.08 -9.26 -5.36
C ASP A 63 3.36 -8.85 -6.10
N THR A 64 4.47 -9.48 -5.73
CA THR A 64 5.78 -9.34 -6.39
C THR A 64 6.11 -10.48 -7.34
N GLU A 65 5.29 -11.54 -7.36
CA GLU A 65 5.54 -12.75 -8.15
C GLU A 65 4.85 -12.68 -9.51
N ARG A 66 3.59 -12.24 -9.53
CA ARG A 66 2.75 -12.13 -10.72
C ARG A 66 2.04 -10.77 -10.76
N PRO A 67 2.76 -9.64 -10.70
CA PRO A 67 2.15 -8.31 -10.60
C PRO A 67 1.23 -7.94 -11.78
N LEU A 68 1.43 -8.57 -12.95
CA LEU A 68 0.62 -8.37 -14.16
C LEU A 68 -0.50 -9.40 -14.35
N ALA A 69 -0.63 -10.39 -13.46
CA ALA A 69 -1.75 -11.32 -13.53
C ALA A 69 -3.06 -10.61 -13.17
N ALA A 70 -4.17 -11.10 -13.72
CA ALA A 70 -5.49 -10.66 -13.32
C ALA A 70 -5.72 -10.88 -11.82
N PHE A 71 -6.53 -10.04 -11.20
CA PHE A 71 -6.96 -10.20 -9.82
C PHE A 71 -7.54 -11.62 -9.58
N PRO A 72 -7.21 -12.32 -8.48
CA PRO A 72 -6.46 -11.86 -7.30
C PRO A 72 -4.92 -12.09 -7.38
N GLY A 73 -4.37 -12.34 -8.56
CA GLY A 73 -2.93 -12.52 -8.75
C GLY A 73 -2.44 -13.93 -8.42
N SER A 74 -1.34 -14.04 -7.67
CA SER A 74 -0.73 -15.32 -7.28
C SER A 74 -1.39 -15.99 -6.07
N ARG A 75 -2.30 -15.31 -5.34
CA ARG A 75 -2.91 -15.81 -4.10
C ARG A 75 -4.42 -15.65 -4.10
N TYR A 76 -5.11 -16.54 -3.38
CA TYR A 76 -6.55 -16.39 -3.15
C TYR A 76 -6.84 -15.30 -2.11
N ILE A 77 -7.99 -14.63 -2.21
CA ILE A 77 -8.41 -13.55 -1.29
C ILE A 77 -8.46 -14.05 0.18
N SER A 78 -8.75 -15.33 0.41
CA SER A 78 -8.71 -15.94 1.75
C SER A 78 -7.32 -15.94 2.39
N GLN A 79 -6.27 -15.79 1.59
CA GLN A 79 -4.87 -15.72 2.03
C GLN A 79 -4.38 -14.27 2.14
N TYR A 80 -5.21 -13.27 1.81
CA TYR A 80 -4.86 -11.87 1.96
C TYR A 80 -4.90 -11.49 3.44
N VAL A 81 -4.03 -10.54 3.80
CA VAL A 81 -3.92 -10.02 5.16
C VAL A 81 -5.04 -9.02 5.41
N ARG A 82 -5.90 -9.26 6.40
CA ARG A 82 -6.83 -8.25 6.91
C ARG A 82 -6.03 -7.15 7.61
N ILE A 83 -5.98 -5.97 7.02
CA ILE A 83 -5.11 -4.88 7.50
C ILE A 83 -5.89 -3.75 8.17
N PHE A 84 -7.17 -3.61 7.85
CA PHE A 84 -8.01 -2.53 8.34
C PHE A 84 -9.47 -2.95 8.42
N GLU A 85 -10.18 -2.35 9.37
CA GLU A 85 -11.60 -2.42 9.60
C GLU A 85 -12.03 -1.08 10.20
N ALA A 86 -13.15 -0.54 9.74
CA ALA A 86 -13.84 0.58 10.35
C ALA A 86 -15.34 0.34 10.36
N ALA A 87 -16.03 1.04 11.25
CA ALA A 87 -17.48 1.04 11.30
C ALA A 87 -18.04 2.43 10.97
N ASN A 88 -19.16 2.47 10.26
CA ASN A 88 -19.93 3.64 9.84
C ASN A 88 -19.07 4.73 9.20
N GLN A 89 -18.20 4.34 8.27
CA GLN A 89 -17.25 5.22 7.58
C GLN A 89 -17.14 4.89 6.08
N ASN A 90 -17.65 5.80 5.26
CA ASN A 90 -17.51 5.77 3.80
C ASN A 90 -16.08 6.13 3.33
N GLU A 91 -15.39 7.01 4.05
CA GLU A 91 -14.07 7.53 3.64
C GLU A 91 -12.99 7.42 4.75
N PRO A 92 -12.74 6.22 5.30
CA PRO A 92 -11.85 6.07 6.45
C PRO A 92 -10.39 6.38 6.11
N ILE A 93 -9.72 7.03 7.07
CA ILE A 93 -8.25 7.16 7.07
C ILE A 93 -7.64 5.87 7.61
N ILE A 94 -6.76 5.24 6.83
CA ILE A 94 -6.23 3.90 7.09
C ILE A 94 -4.87 3.99 7.79
N ASN A 95 -3.89 4.61 7.12
CA ASN A 95 -2.49 4.72 7.57
C ASN A 95 -1.89 3.39 8.07
N LYS A 96 -2.05 2.32 7.29
CA LYS A 96 -1.51 0.99 7.60
C LYS A 96 -0.54 0.52 6.54
N GLN A 97 0.54 -0.10 6.98
CA GLN A 97 1.63 -0.58 6.13
C GLN A 97 1.60 -2.11 5.99
N ILE A 98 1.89 -2.59 4.79
CA ILE A 98 2.24 -3.97 4.51
C ILE A 98 3.64 -4.02 3.88
N SER A 99 4.36 -5.11 4.12
CA SER A 99 5.66 -5.36 3.51
C SER A 99 5.77 -6.79 2.98
N THR A 100 6.50 -6.96 1.89
CA THR A 100 6.96 -8.28 1.44
C THR A 100 8.41 -8.19 0.99
N ASP A 101 9.13 -9.28 1.15
CA ASP A 101 10.51 -9.38 0.72
C ASP A 101 10.60 -10.16 -0.61
N VAL A 102 11.53 -9.76 -1.47
CA VAL A 102 11.89 -10.46 -2.70
C VAL A 102 13.28 -11.05 -2.52
N CYS A 103 13.38 -12.38 -2.46
CA CYS A 103 14.62 -13.08 -2.07
C CYS A 103 15.34 -13.71 -3.26
N GLY A 104 16.30 -12.99 -3.85
CA GLY A 104 17.17 -13.50 -4.92
C GLY A 104 16.52 -13.51 -6.31
N ALA A 105 15.26 -13.08 -6.42
CA ALA A 105 14.55 -12.96 -7.69
C ALA A 105 14.76 -11.58 -8.33
N PRO A 106 14.78 -11.50 -9.67
CA PRO A 106 14.73 -10.23 -10.38
C PRO A 106 13.46 -9.43 -10.04
N PHE A 107 13.59 -8.15 -9.69
CA PHE A 107 12.47 -7.30 -9.28
C PHE A 107 12.31 -6.08 -10.20
N ILE A 108 11.13 -5.93 -10.82
CA ILE A 108 10.80 -4.77 -11.70
C ILE A 108 9.51 -4.09 -11.24
N LYS A 109 8.47 -4.89 -10.95
CA LYS A 109 7.13 -4.40 -10.64
C LYS A 109 6.58 -5.09 -9.41
N ALA A 110 5.69 -4.40 -8.74
CA ALA A 110 4.84 -4.96 -7.70
C ALA A 110 3.42 -4.44 -7.90
N ASN A 111 2.44 -5.19 -7.44
CA ASN A 111 1.04 -4.79 -7.46
C ASN A 111 0.47 -4.90 -6.05
N LEU A 112 0.08 -3.77 -5.46
CA LEU A 112 -0.71 -3.79 -4.22
C LEU A 112 -2.15 -4.15 -4.59
N ARG A 113 -2.55 -5.35 -4.21
CA ARG A 113 -3.90 -5.87 -4.42
C ARG A 113 -4.71 -5.67 -3.15
N ALA A 114 -5.86 -5.02 -3.25
CA ALA A 114 -6.76 -4.85 -2.12
C ALA A 114 -8.16 -5.37 -2.47
N TYR A 115 -8.71 -6.19 -1.59
CA TYR A 115 -10.10 -6.61 -1.57
C TYR A 115 -10.80 -5.83 -0.46
N VAL A 116 -11.84 -5.08 -0.81
CA VAL A 116 -12.64 -4.31 0.14
C VAL A 116 -14.07 -4.83 0.12
N LYS A 117 -14.57 -5.15 1.31
CA LYS A 117 -15.96 -5.47 1.53
C LYS A 117 -16.51 -4.64 2.68
N ASP A 118 -17.80 -4.51 2.70
CA ASP A 118 -18.62 -4.04 3.80
C ASP A 118 -18.83 -5.22 4.78
N GLU A 119 -18.97 -4.96 6.09
CA GLU A 119 -19.12 -5.99 7.12
C GLU A 119 -20.45 -5.81 7.87
N ASP A 120 -21.54 -6.22 7.23
CA ASP A 120 -22.88 -6.15 7.82
C ASP A 120 -23.11 -7.28 8.83
N ASN A 121 -22.95 -6.98 10.11
CA ASN A 121 -23.21 -7.95 11.18
C ASN A 121 -24.70 -8.29 11.37
N ILE A 122 -25.62 -7.53 10.78
CA ILE A 122 -27.03 -7.49 11.22
C ILE A 122 -27.99 -8.28 10.30
N LEU A 123 -27.72 -8.38 8.99
CA LEU A 123 -28.70 -8.94 8.04
C LEU A 123 -28.22 -10.12 7.20
N GLY A 124 -26.97 -10.57 7.37
CA GLY A 124 -26.45 -11.73 6.64
C GLY A 124 -26.54 -11.54 5.12
N MET A 125 -26.38 -10.30 4.65
CA MET A 125 -26.28 -10.01 3.23
C MET A 125 -25.12 -10.85 2.66
N THR A 126 -25.37 -11.52 1.56
CA THR A 126 -24.44 -12.54 1.02
C THR A 126 -23.39 -11.93 0.11
N ASP A 127 -23.51 -10.65 -0.23
CA ASP A 127 -22.63 -9.97 -1.18
C ASP A 127 -22.40 -8.51 -0.79
N ASP A 128 -21.45 -8.35 0.13
CA ASP A 128 -21.04 -7.09 0.72
C ASP A 128 -19.77 -6.56 0.04
N HIS A 129 -19.45 -7.04 -1.16
CA HIS A 129 -18.25 -6.64 -1.87
C HIS A 129 -18.35 -5.17 -2.32
N MET A 130 -17.36 -4.36 -1.95
CA MET A 130 -17.29 -2.94 -2.37
C MET A 130 -16.44 -2.77 -3.62
N SER A 131 -15.19 -3.21 -3.58
CA SER A 131 -14.30 -3.14 -4.74
C SER A 131 -13.05 -3.99 -4.59
N ASP A 132 -12.50 -4.34 -5.75
CA ASP A 132 -11.16 -4.85 -5.91
C ASP A 132 -10.25 -3.78 -6.52
N PHE A 133 -9.03 -3.69 -6.01
CA PHE A 133 -8.04 -2.71 -6.43
C PHE A 133 -6.75 -3.41 -6.89
N ASP A 134 -6.28 -3.06 -8.08
CA ASP A 134 -4.97 -3.46 -8.62
C ASP A 134 -4.09 -2.22 -8.77
N CYS A 135 -3.21 -2.00 -7.79
CA CYS A 135 -2.36 -0.82 -7.71
C CYS A 135 -0.93 -1.18 -8.14
N LEU A 136 -0.74 -1.26 -9.46
CA LEU A 136 0.53 -1.62 -10.08
C LEU A 136 1.54 -0.47 -10.02
N PHE A 137 2.75 -0.74 -9.53
CA PHE A 137 3.85 0.23 -9.50
C PHE A 137 5.18 -0.39 -9.95
N SER A 138 6.12 0.47 -10.36
CA SER A 138 7.44 0.09 -10.89
C SER A 138 8.54 0.94 -10.25
N PRO A 139 9.00 0.57 -9.05
CA PRO A 139 9.91 1.38 -8.25
C PRO A 139 11.37 1.21 -8.71
N THR A 140 12.21 2.20 -8.40
CA THR A 140 13.67 2.02 -8.38
C THR A 140 14.10 1.78 -6.93
N PRO A 141 14.64 0.59 -6.57
CA PRO A 141 15.04 0.31 -5.20
C PRO A 141 16.14 1.27 -4.71
N ALA A 142 15.97 1.80 -3.51
CA ALA A 142 17.02 2.52 -2.79
C ALA A 142 18.12 1.57 -2.30
N ALA A 143 19.28 2.12 -1.92
CA ALA A 143 20.43 1.33 -1.46
C ALA A 143 20.16 0.64 -0.12
N ASP A 144 19.35 1.26 0.74
CA ASP A 144 19.02 0.80 2.09
C ASP A 144 17.70 1.46 2.55
N GLU A 145 17.20 1.07 3.73
CA GLU A 145 15.95 1.62 4.28
C GLU A 145 16.04 3.12 4.59
N ALA A 146 17.19 3.61 5.04
CA ALA A 146 17.37 5.00 5.46
C ALA A 146 17.28 5.98 4.28
N SER A 147 17.77 5.56 3.11
CA SER A 147 17.68 6.30 1.85
C SER A 147 16.36 6.08 1.09
N ALA A 148 15.51 5.16 1.55
CA ALA A 148 14.25 4.83 0.91
C ALA A 148 13.15 5.86 1.21
N ALA A 149 13.02 6.85 0.34
CA ALA A 149 11.90 7.79 0.38
C ALA A 149 10.59 7.11 -0.02
N TRP A 150 9.50 7.46 0.67
CA TRP A 150 8.15 7.13 0.23
C TRP A 150 7.83 7.80 -1.11
N SER A 151 7.12 7.10 -1.98
CA SER A 151 6.53 7.67 -3.18
C SER A 151 5.54 8.79 -2.82
N LYS A 152 5.16 9.58 -3.82
CA LYS A 152 3.97 10.43 -3.68
C LYS A 152 2.75 9.53 -3.47
N GLY A 153 1.72 10.06 -2.80
CA GLY A 153 0.44 9.38 -2.70
C GLY A 153 -0.17 9.24 -4.09
N GLU A 154 -0.57 8.02 -4.44
CA GLU A 154 -1.19 7.65 -5.71
C GLU A 154 -2.61 7.12 -5.46
N MET A 155 -3.49 7.31 -6.44
CA MET A 155 -4.87 6.84 -6.39
C MET A 155 -5.02 5.59 -7.24
N CYS A 156 -5.48 4.52 -6.60
CA CYS A 156 -5.84 3.28 -7.23
C CYS A 156 -7.35 3.24 -7.47
N THR A 157 -7.75 2.87 -8.69
CA THR A 157 -9.16 2.87 -9.09
C THR A 157 -9.75 1.47 -8.96
N GLY A 158 -10.92 1.35 -8.32
CA GLY A 158 -11.61 0.07 -8.19
C GLY A 158 -12.10 -0.50 -9.53
N PHE A 159 -12.17 -1.82 -9.64
CA PHE A 159 -12.54 -2.51 -10.88
C PHE A 159 -14.03 -2.36 -11.25
N ASN A 160 -14.92 -2.52 -10.27
CA ASN A 160 -16.37 -2.63 -10.51
C ASN A 160 -17.08 -1.28 -10.67
N GLN A 161 -16.60 -0.24 -9.96
CA GLN A 161 -17.13 1.12 -10.04
C GLN A 161 -15.99 2.13 -10.31
N PRO A 162 -15.38 2.10 -11.51
CA PRO A 162 -14.20 2.91 -11.80
C PRO A 162 -14.44 4.40 -11.54
N GLY A 163 -13.61 4.98 -10.69
CA GLY A 163 -13.61 6.40 -10.36
C GLY A 163 -14.58 6.81 -9.25
N LYS A 164 -15.49 5.92 -8.82
CA LYS A 164 -16.40 6.19 -7.70
C LYS A 164 -15.82 5.75 -6.35
N ILE A 165 -15.20 4.58 -6.32
CA ILE A 165 -14.47 4.06 -5.16
C ILE A 165 -12.98 4.07 -5.49
N LYS A 166 -12.19 4.71 -4.63
CA LYS A 166 -10.73 4.87 -4.82
C LYS A 166 -9.97 4.47 -3.56
N LEU A 167 -8.76 3.96 -3.75
CA LEU A 167 -7.84 3.65 -2.65
C LEU A 167 -6.56 4.47 -2.83
N ALA A 168 -6.26 5.34 -1.87
CA ALA A 168 -5.02 6.08 -1.83
C ALA A 168 -3.91 5.23 -1.20
N PHE A 169 -2.76 5.15 -1.85
CA PHE A 169 -1.61 4.41 -1.33
C PHE A 169 -0.29 5.11 -1.67
N ARG A 170 0.78 4.71 -1.00
CA ARG A 170 2.16 5.05 -1.36
C ARG A 170 3.06 3.84 -1.13
N TYR A 171 4.25 3.84 -1.71
CA TYR A 171 5.17 2.71 -1.60
C TYR A 171 6.62 3.18 -1.44
N ARG A 172 7.48 2.29 -0.97
CA ARG A 172 8.94 2.43 -1.06
C ARG A 172 9.58 1.06 -1.19
N VAL A 173 10.74 1.02 -1.83
CA VAL A 173 11.52 -0.21 -2.00
C VAL A 173 12.98 0.07 -1.73
N PHE A 174 13.64 -0.86 -1.05
CA PHE A 174 15.07 -0.78 -0.78
C PHE A 174 15.70 -2.16 -0.75
N ARG A 175 17.02 -2.19 -0.92
CA ARG A 175 17.82 -3.41 -0.78
C ARG A 175 17.94 -3.80 0.70
N ILE A 176 17.92 -5.10 0.97
CA ILE A 176 18.16 -5.70 2.28
C ILE A 176 19.30 -6.72 2.18
N ALA A 177 19.88 -7.09 3.32
CA ALA A 177 20.85 -8.18 3.36
C ALA A 177 20.16 -9.52 3.05
N GLN A 178 20.90 -10.47 2.46
CA GLN A 178 20.35 -11.78 2.10
C GLN A 178 19.81 -12.52 3.33
N GLU A 179 20.54 -12.42 4.43
CA GLU A 179 20.20 -12.98 5.72
C GLU A 179 18.93 -12.38 6.31
N ASP A 180 18.51 -11.17 5.93
CA ASP A 180 17.30 -10.53 6.46
C ASP A 180 16.04 -10.89 5.67
N CYS A 181 16.21 -11.51 4.51
CA CYS A 181 15.10 -11.79 3.61
C CYS A 181 14.17 -12.87 4.17
N GLY A 182 12.86 -12.57 4.19
CA GLY A 182 11.84 -13.49 4.68
C GLY A 182 11.75 -13.59 6.21
N LYS A 183 12.58 -12.85 6.95
CA LYS A 183 12.50 -12.77 8.42
C LYS A 183 11.45 -11.77 8.93
N HIS A 184 10.98 -10.86 8.07
CA HIS A 184 10.00 -9.86 8.46
C HIS A 184 8.58 -10.39 8.28
N ASN A 185 7.80 -10.44 9.37
CA ASN A 185 6.39 -10.78 9.30
C ASN A 185 5.65 -9.73 8.47
N GLN A 186 4.76 -10.16 7.58
CA GLN A 186 4.04 -9.29 6.63
C GLN A 186 3.08 -8.27 7.30
N LEU A 187 2.94 -8.31 8.62
CA LEU A 187 2.10 -7.42 9.41
C LEU A 187 2.97 -6.66 10.42
N THR A 188 3.53 -5.52 10.03
CA THR A 188 3.79 -4.46 10.99
C THR A 188 2.49 -3.70 11.16
N SER A 189 1.57 -4.29 11.93
CA SER A 189 0.41 -3.57 12.46
C SER A 189 0.96 -2.33 13.14
N GLY A 190 0.83 -1.18 12.50
CA GLY A 190 1.11 0.10 13.10
C GLY A 190 0.21 0.21 14.32
N THR A 191 0.74 -0.17 15.47
CA THR A 191 0.25 0.24 16.77
C THR A 191 0.34 1.75 16.71
N GLY A 192 -0.78 2.40 16.37
CA GLY A 192 -1.02 3.75 16.80
C GLY A 192 -0.93 3.70 18.31
N ALA A 193 0.27 3.89 18.83
CA ALA A 193 0.48 4.24 20.21
C ALA A 193 -0.25 5.58 20.37
N SER A 194 -1.51 5.49 20.79
CA SER A 194 -2.20 6.60 21.41
C SER A 194 -1.34 6.98 22.60
N SER A 195 -0.60 8.07 22.46
CA SER A 195 0.10 8.74 23.55
C SER A 195 -0.95 9.31 24.50
N ALA A 196 -1.61 8.45 25.27
CA ALA A 196 -2.30 8.84 26.47
C ALA A 196 -1.21 9.23 27.48
N ALA A 197 -0.84 10.50 27.44
CA ALA A 197 0.04 11.12 28.41
C ALA A 197 -0.54 10.86 29.81
N LEU A 198 0.23 10.10 30.59
CA LEU A 198 0.03 9.86 32.00
C LEU A 198 0.11 11.23 32.73
N VAL A 199 -1.04 11.82 33.04
CA VAL A 199 -1.11 12.97 33.96
C VAL A 199 -0.83 12.42 35.36
N ALA A 200 0.43 12.46 35.76
CA ALA A 200 0.85 12.22 37.13
C ALA A 200 0.38 13.40 38.00
N ALA A 201 -0.80 13.26 38.61
CA ALA A 201 -1.22 14.09 39.74
C ALA A 201 -0.47 13.61 40.99
N GLY A 202 0.60 14.30 41.34
CA GLY A 202 1.39 14.02 42.54
C GLY A 202 2.03 15.29 43.08
N THR A 203 1.24 16.16 43.71
CA THR A 203 1.77 17.24 44.56
C THR A 203 1.96 16.71 45.98
N PRO A 204 3.17 16.83 46.57
CA PRO A 204 3.43 16.42 47.94
C PRO A 204 2.84 17.42 48.94
N ASN A 205 2.17 16.88 49.96
CA ASN A 205 1.59 17.64 51.07
C ASN A 205 2.72 18.01 52.05
N GLN A 206 2.96 19.31 52.23
CA GLN A 206 4.01 19.87 53.09
C GLN A 206 3.45 20.08 54.51
N PRO A 207 4.13 19.64 55.60
CA PRO A 207 3.67 19.88 56.96
C PRO A 207 4.02 21.31 57.41
N SER A 208 2.98 22.10 57.74
CA SER A 208 3.15 23.39 58.43
C SER A 208 3.40 23.16 59.92
N ALA A 209 4.58 23.58 60.37
CA ALA A 209 4.86 23.84 61.78
C ALA A 209 3.96 24.99 62.28
N ARG A 210 3.35 24.81 63.46
CA ARG A 210 2.88 25.93 64.28
C ARG A 210 3.54 25.88 65.65
N ILE A 211 4.16 27.02 65.95
CA ILE A 211 4.68 27.46 67.23
C ILE A 211 3.48 27.80 68.13
N ASN A 212 3.50 27.28 69.37
CA ASN A 212 3.30 28.02 70.62
C ASN A 212 3.56 27.07 71.80
#